data_AF-A0A831SQF8-F1
#
_entry.id   AF-A0A831SQF8-F1
#
_cell.length_a   1.000
_cell.length_b   1.000
_cell.length_c   1.000
_cell.angle_alpha   90.00
_cell.angle_beta   90.00
_cell.angle_gamma   90.00
#
_symmetry.space_group_name_H-M   'P 1'
#
loop_
_entity.id
_entity.type
_entity.pdbx_description
1 polymer ?
#
loop_
_entity_poly.entity_id
_entity_poly.type
_entity_poly.pdbx_seq_one_letter_code
_entity_poly.pdbx_strand_id
1 'polypeptide(L)'
;MKNTKLPLVMLCLAMALPLESCVVSQPARPGRNFVWVTPYTAPGGVVIHGHWKYVGPPQRNRVWIPGHYTRNGHWVRGHWKTLKQPRRHGAVWVPGWRTPDGRWHSGHWRYR
;
A
#
# COMPACT_ATOMS: atom_id res chain seq x y z
N MET A 1 27.73 28.00 42.61
CA MET A 1 26.26 27.88 42.58
C MET A 1 25.91 26.73 41.63
N LYS A 2 25.40 25.60 42.14
CA LYS A 2 25.05 24.43 41.31
C LYS A 2 23.78 24.78 40.51
N ASN A 3 23.88 24.81 39.18
CA ASN A 3 22.77 25.13 38.28
C ASN A 3 21.74 23.98 38.27
N THR A 4 20.89 23.92 39.31
CA THR A 4 19.83 22.92 39.51
C THR A 4 18.76 22.92 38.41
N LYS A 5 18.71 23.96 37.57
CA LYS A 5 17.78 24.06 36.43
C LYS A 5 18.21 23.21 35.22
N LEU A 6 19.51 22.98 35.04
CA LEU A 6 20.05 22.23 33.91
C LEU A 6 19.64 20.74 33.91
N PRO A 7 19.73 19.98 35.03
CA PRO A 7 19.27 18.59 35.05
C PRO A 7 17.74 18.48 34.89
N LEU A 8 16.97 19.48 35.37
CA LEU A 8 15.52 19.50 35.23
C LEU A 8 15.11 19.70 33.76
N VAL A 9 15.77 20.61 33.04
CA VAL A 9 15.55 20.83 31.60
C VAL A 9 15.91 19.59 30.78
N MET A 10 17.03 18.93 31.10
CA MET A 10 17.44 17.68 30.43
C MET A 10 16.47 16.53 30.70
N LEU A 11 15.91 16.44 31.91
CA LEU A 11 14.89 15.44 32.26
C LEU A 11 13.56 15.71 31.54
N CYS A 12 13.14 16.97 31.41
CA CYS A 12 11.97 17.35 30.62
C CYS A 12 12.16 17.05 29.12
N LEU A 13 13.33 17.32 28.55
CA LEU A 13 13.65 16.94 27.17
C LEU A 13 13.64 15.42 27.00
N ALA A 14 14.28 14.68 27.90
CA ALA A 14 14.33 13.22 27.85
C ALA A 14 12.95 12.56 27.97
N MET A 15 12.00 13.17 28.70
CA MET A 15 10.62 12.71 28.78
C MET A 15 9.75 13.12 27.58
N ALA A 16 10.12 14.20 26.86
CA ALA A 16 9.40 14.66 25.66
C ALA A 16 9.86 13.97 24.36
N LEU A 17 11.11 13.50 24.30
CA LEU A 17 11.72 12.85 23.13
C LEU A 17 11.12 11.49 22.70
N PRO A 18 10.55 10.61 23.57
CA PRO A 18 9.98 9.34 23.12
C PRO A 18 8.58 9.50 22.47
N LEU A 19 8.06 10.72 22.35
CA LEU A 19 6.80 11.01 21.67
C LEU A 19 6.94 11.09 20.14
N GLU A 20 8.16 10.98 19.60
CA GLU A 20 8.42 10.59 18.20
C GLU A 20 8.07 9.10 18.01
N SER A 21 6.84 8.77 18.39
CA SER A 21 6.18 7.49 18.24
C SER A 21 6.29 7.05 16.78
N CYS A 22 6.54 5.75 16.59
CA CYS A 22 6.72 5.01 15.35
C CYS A 22 5.64 5.26 14.28
N VAL A 23 5.51 6.47 13.76
CA VAL A 23 4.79 6.75 12.54
C VAL A 23 5.64 6.14 11.44
N VAL A 24 5.27 4.92 11.04
CA VAL A 24 5.72 4.36 9.76
C VAL A 24 5.33 5.39 8.70
N SER A 25 6.31 6.15 8.22
CA SER A 25 6.09 7.18 7.23
C SER A 25 5.57 6.51 5.96
N GLN A 26 4.30 6.75 5.66
CA GLN A 26 3.68 6.22 4.46
C GLN A 26 4.36 6.91 3.26
N PRO A 27 4.67 6.17 2.17
CA PRO A 27 5.12 6.78 0.93
C PRO A 27 4.13 7.85 0.46
N ALA A 28 4.57 8.84 -0.32
CA ALA A 28 3.69 9.88 -0.86
C ALA A 28 2.40 9.30 -1.47
N ARG A 29 1.25 9.87 -1.09
CA ARG A 29 -0.05 9.41 -1.58
C ARG A 29 -0.15 9.64 -3.09
N PRO A 30 -0.48 8.63 -3.92
CA PRO A 30 -0.48 8.76 -5.38
C PRO A 30 -1.53 9.75 -5.93
N GLY A 31 -2.57 10.05 -5.15
CA GLY A 31 -3.61 10.98 -5.55
C GLY A 31 -4.86 10.88 -4.65
N ARG A 32 -5.97 11.43 -5.14
CA ARG A 32 -7.28 11.32 -4.48
C ARG A 32 -7.80 9.87 -4.55
N ASN A 33 -8.59 9.47 -3.55
CA ASN A 33 -9.21 8.13 -3.45
C ASN A 33 -8.20 6.98 -3.30
N PHE A 34 -7.07 7.25 -2.65
CA PHE A 34 -6.11 6.22 -2.24
C PHE A 34 -6.14 6.04 -0.74
N VAL A 35 -6.27 4.78 -0.31
CA VAL A 35 -6.20 4.37 1.09
C VAL A 35 -4.91 3.58 1.29
N TRP A 36 -4.19 3.89 2.36
CA TRP A 36 -3.02 3.12 2.75
C TRP A 36 -3.48 1.83 3.41
N VAL A 37 -3.02 0.71 2.87
CA VAL A 37 -3.18 -0.60 3.49
C VAL A 37 -1.92 -0.82 4.33
N THR A 38 -2.09 -0.94 5.64
CA THR A 38 -0.98 -1.25 6.55
C THR A 38 -0.37 -2.61 6.22
N PRO A 39 0.93 -2.82 6.48
CA PRO A 39 1.52 -4.15 6.33
C PRO A 39 0.74 -5.20 7.12
N TYR A 40 0.59 -6.40 6.57
CA TYR A 40 -0.08 -7.53 7.24
C TYR A 40 0.47 -8.86 6.72
N THR A 41 0.28 -9.93 7.49
CA THR A 41 0.63 -11.28 7.06
C THR A 41 -0.59 -11.95 6.44
N ALA A 42 -0.48 -12.40 5.19
CA ALA A 42 -1.52 -13.18 4.53
C ALA A 42 -1.66 -14.56 5.20
N PRO A 43 -2.81 -15.25 5.09
CA PRO A 43 -3.02 -16.56 5.73
C PRO A 43 -1.94 -17.60 5.42
N GLY A 44 -1.34 -17.56 4.23
CA GLY A 44 -0.22 -18.43 3.84
C GLY A 44 1.16 -18.02 4.41
N GLY A 45 1.22 -17.11 5.39
CA GLY A 45 2.47 -16.69 6.04
C GLY A 45 3.28 -15.62 5.30
N VAL A 46 2.82 -15.16 4.13
CA VAL A 46 3.52 -14.14 3.35
C VAL A 46 3.27 -12.75 3.92
N VAL A 47 4.34 -12.03 4.25
CA VAL A 47 4.27 -10.63 4.68
C VAL A 47 3.94 -9.74 3.49
N ILE A 48 2.81 -9.05 3.54
CA ILE A 48 2.42 -8.06 2.56
C ILE A 48 2.88 -6.70 3.06
N HIS A 49 3.79 -6.06 2.33
CA HIS A 49 4.21 -4.71 2.68
C HIS A 49 3.06 -3.72 2.51
N GLY A 50 3.16 -2.61 3.24
CA GLY A 50 2.20 -1.53 3.14
C GLY A 50 2.10 -1.01 1.70
N HIS A 51 0.88 -0.77 1.24
CA HIS A 51 0.64 -0.36 -0.14
C HIS A 51 -0.60 0.51 -0.28
N TRP A 52 -0.59 1.32 -1.31
CA TRP A 52 -1.75 2.12 -1.71
C TRP A 52 -2.80 1.25 -2.42
N LYS A 53 -4.06 1.39 -2.02
CA LYS A 53 -5.25 0.82 -2.66
C LYS A 53 -6.11 1.96 -3.20
N TYR A 54 -6.43 1.92 -4.50
CA TYR A 54 -7.40 2.83 -5.09
C TYR A 54 -8.83 2.38 -4.75
N VAL A 55 -9.62 3.28 -4.20
CA VAL A 55 -11.03 3.07 -3.82
C VAL A 55 -11.99 4.01 -4.55
N GLY A 56 -11.48 4.74 -5.54
CA GLY A 56 -12.28 5.69 -6.31
C GLY A 56 -13.12 5.03 -7.41
N PRO A 57 -13.87 5.83 -8.18
CA PRO A 57 -14.65 5.33 -9.30
C PRO A 57 -13.73 4.69 -10.37
N PRO A 58 -14.24 3.72 -11.14
CA PRO A 58 -13.51 3.10 -12.25
C PRO A 58 -12.93 4.14 -13.20
N GLN A 59 -11.69 3.94 -13.61
CA GLN A 59 -10.99 4.84 -14.52
C GLN A 59 -11.05 4.31 -15.94
N ARG A 60 -11.27 5.21 -16.92
CA ARG A 60 -11.30 4.83 -18.34
C ARG A 60 -9.95 4.24 -18.76
N ASN A 61 -9.98 3.03 -19.30
CA ASN A 61 -8.81 2.32 -19.86
C ASN A 61 -7.62 2.18 -18.91
N ARG A 62 -7.80 2.25 -17.59
CA ARG A 62 -6.72 1.97 -16.63
C ARG A 62 -7.25 1.40 -15.33
N VAL A 63 -6.43 0.59 -14.70
CA VAL A 63 -6.71 -0.02 -13.39
C VAL A 63 -5.53 0.21 -12.48
N TRP A 64 -5.79 0.45 -11.20
CA TRP A 64 -4.73 0.47 -10.21
C TRP A 64 -4.37 -0.95 -9.83
N ILE A 65 -3.09 -1.29 -9.92
CA ILE A 65 -2.54 -2.51 -9.37
C ILE A 65 -1.92 -2.17 -8.01
N PRO A 66 -2.43 -2.71 -6.89
CA PRO A 66 -1.81 -2.53 -5.59
C PRO A 66 -0.42 -3.18 -5.53
N GLY A 67 0.36 -2.80 -4.51
CA GLY A 67 1.68 -3.39 -4.30
C GLY A 67 1.61 -4.90 -4.18
N HIS A 68 2.51 -5.61 -4.86
CA HIS A 68 2.47 -7.08 -4.90
C HIS A 68 3.84 -7.68 -5.20
N TYR A 69 3.99 -8.97 -4.93
CA TYR A 69 5.16 -9.73 -5.34
C TYR A 69 5.05 -10.23 -6.78
N THR A 70 6.14 -10.11 -7.54
CA THR A 70 6.29 -10.80 -8.83
C THR A 70 6.39 -12.31 -8.63
N ARG A 71 6.33 -13.06 -9.73
CA ARG A 71 6.57 -14.52 -9.72
C ARG A 71 7.93 -14.90 -9.11
N ASN A 72 8.92 -14.01 -9.20
CA ASN A 72 10.27 -14.22 -8.69
C ASN A 72 10.42 -13.75 -7.21
N GLY A 73 9.34 -13.33 -6.56
CA GLY A 73 9.35 -12.89 -5.16
C GLY A 73 9.77 -11.43 -4.95
N HIS A 74 9.86 -10.61 -6.00
CA HIS A 74 10.27 -9.21 -5.87
C HIS A 74 9.05 -8.33 -5.58
N TRP A 75 9.14 -7.44 -4.59
CA TRP A 75 8.07 -6.48 -4.30
C TRP A 75 7.98 -5.38 -5.36
N VAL A 76 6.81 -5.22 -5.95
CA VAL A 76 6.46 -4.17 -6.91
C VAL A 76 5.55 -3.17 -6.22
N ARG A 77 5.91 -1.89 -6.29
CA ARG A 77 5.06 -0.80 -5.80
C ARG A 77 3.79 -0.70 -6.64
N GLY A 78 2.70 -0.28 -6.00
CA GLY A 78 1.43 -0.09 -6.70
C GLY A 78 1.58 0.93 -7.83
N HIS A 79 0.91 0.66 -8.96
CA HIS A 79 1.02 1.48 -10.17
C HIS A 79 -0.26 1.40 -11.00
N TRP A 80 -0.47 2.42 -11.83
CA TRP A 80 -1.52 2.38 -12.85
C TRP A 80 -1.09 1.48 -14.00
N LYS A 81 -2.00 0.60 -14.42
CA LYS A 81 -1.85 -0.22 -15.62
C LYS A 81 -2.90 0.20 -16.65
N THR A 82 -2.44 0.54 -17.85
CA THR A 82 -3.33 0.78 -19.00
C THR A 82 -3.98 -0.53 -19.44
N LEU A 83 -5.29 -0.52 -19.57
CA LEU A 83 -6.08 -1.61 -20.10
C LEU A 83 -6.17 -1.48 -21.61
N LYS A 84 -5.80 -2.56 -22.32
CA LYS A 84 -6.13 -2.69 -23.73
C LYS A 84 -7.65 -2.87 -23.86
N GLN A 85 -8.23 -2.31 -24.91
CA GLN A 85 -9.65 -2.53 -25.20
C GLN A 85 -9.94 -4.04 -25.31
N PRO A 86 -11.11 -4.49 -24.84
CA PRO A 86 -11.50 -5.87 -25.00
C PRO A 86 -11.66 -6.21 -26.49
N ARG A 87 -11.32 -7.44 -26.87
CA ARG A 87 -11.42 -7.91 -28.25
C ARG A 87 -12.86 -8.08 -28.76
N ARG A 88 -13.84 -8.20 -27.86
CA ARG A 88 -15.25 -8.44 -28.17
C ARG A 88 -16.13 -7.49 -27.37
N HIS A 89 -17.22 -7.05 -27.98
CA HIS A 89 -18.26 -6.31 -27.29
C HIS A 89 -18.88 -7.18 -26.18
N GLY A 90 -19.22 -6.56 -25.04
CA GLY A 90 -19.79 -7.25 -23.87
C GLY A 90 -18.78 -7.91 -22.93
N ALA A 91 -17.47 -7.77 -23.15
CA ALA A 91 -16.46 -8.25 -22.21
C ALA A 91 -16.51 -7.48 -20.88
N VAL A 92 -16.32 -8.19 -19.76
CA VAL A 92 -16.36 -7.62 -18.41
C VAL A 92 -14.95 -7.65 -17.82
N TRP A 93 -14.48 -6.52 -17.29
CA TRP A 93 -13.22 -6.48 -16.57
C TRP A 93 -13.38 -7.16 -15.21
N VAL A 94 -12.58 -8.19 -14.97
CA VAL A 94 -12.44 -8.80 -13.65
C VAL A 94 -11.27 -8.12 -12.95
N PRO A 95 -11.48 -7.42 -11.81
CA PRO A 95 -10.39 -6.83 -11.04
C PRO A 95 -9.37 -7.87 -10.64
N GLY A 96 -8.10 -7.46 -10.47
CA GLY A 96 -7.11 -8.35 -9.89
C GLY A 96 -7.40 -8.64 -8.42
N TRP A 97 -6.92 -9.78 -7.93
CA TRP A 97 -7.11 -10.20 -6.56
C TRP A 97 -5.83 -10.80 -5.99
N ARG A 98 -5.74 -10.85 -4.66
CA ARG A 98 -4.65 -11.52 -3.94
C ARG A 98 -5.15 -12.85 -3.43
N THR A 99 -4.38 -13.91 -3.64
CA THR A 99 -4.65 -15.24 -3.11
C THR A 99 -4.22 -15.35 -1.64
N PRO A 100 -4.70 -16.36 -0.89
CA PRO A 100 -4.34 -16.54 0.52
C PRO A 100 -2.83 -16.74 0.77
N ASP A 101 -2.10 -17.26 -0.21
CA ASP A 101 -0.64 -17.39 -0.23
C ASP A 101 0.08 -16.06 -0.55
N GLY A 102 -0.64 -14.94 -0.65
CA GLY A 102 -0.08 -13.60 -0.86
C GLY A 102 0.25 -13.24 -2.31
N ARG A 103 0.06 -14.17 -3.28
CA ARG A 103 0.32 -13.89 -4.70
C ARG A 103 -0.76 -12.98 -5.30
N TRP A 104 -0.33 -12.09 -6.20
CA TRP A 104 -1.25 -11.21 -6.91
C TRP A 104 -1.61 -11.77 -8.28
N HIS A 105 -2.91 -11.95 -8.50
CA HIS A 105 -3.48 -12.28 -9.80
C HIS A 105 -3.89 -10.97 -10.48
N SER A 106 -3.26 -10.70 -11.62
CA SER A 106 -3.65 -9.56 -12.45
C SER A 106 -5.09 -9.71 -12.93
N GLY A 107 -5.83 -8.60 -12.91
CA GLY A 107 -7.15 -8.55 -13.52
C GLY A 107 -7.09 -8.86 -15.02
N HIS A 108 -8.21 -9.30 -15.57
CA HIS A 108 -8.32 -9.71 -16.96
C HIS A 108 -9.72 -9.44 -17.49
N TRP A 109 -9.84 -9.35 -18.82
CA TRP A 109 -11.15 -9.31 -19.48
C TRP A 109 -11.73 -10.73 -19.51
N ARG A 110 -12.93 -10.88 -18.93
CA ARG A 110 -13.74 -12.09 -19.09
C ARG A 110 -14.64 -11.90 -20.29
N TYR A 111 -14.55 -12.84 -21.23
CA TYR A 111 -15.40 -12.93 -22.40
C TYR A 111 -16.50 -13.95 -22.12
N ARG A 112 -17.72 -13.67 -22.58
CA ARG A 112 -18.81 -14.67 -22.62
C ARG A 112 -18.65 -15.55 -23.86
#